data_AF-A0A6N7FFM3-F1
#
_entry.id   AF-A0A6N7FFM3-F1
#
_cell.length_a   1.000
_cell.length_b   1.000
_cell.length_c   1.000
_cell.angle_alpha   90.00
_cell.angle_beta   90.00
_cell.angle_gamma   90.00
#
_symmetry.space_group_name_H-M   'P 1'
#
loop_
_entity.id
_entity.type
_entity.pdbx_description
1 polymer ?
#
loop_
_entity_poly.entity_id
_entity_poly.type
_entity_poly.pdbx_seq_one_letter_code
_entity_poly.pdbx_strand_id
1 'polypeptide(L)'
;AMENPAFRDYAGRMEAACGADRAREILSVGRWNSNIYPSLSFMSQFRQLRVVHPVSVDRTEVFGFCFRLKGAPDSMFEDTIRFANVTNATASPVLTDDLETYFRIRRGLTTQGSDWVPTARALGTDRPDGHGGWEAADGTSELHIRNMMQAWAGYMADASA
;
A
#
# COMPACT_ATOMS: atom_id res chain seq x y z
N ALA A 1 7.47 16.90 -7.33
CA ALA A 1 6.07 17.28 -7.01
C ALA A 1 5.82 18.78 -7.15
N MET A 2 6.62 19.65 -6.53
CA MET A 2 6.45 21.12 -6.61
C MET A 2 6.65 21.73 -8.01
N GLU A 3 7.17 20.98 -8.98
CA GLU A 3 7.21 21.41 -10.38
C GLU A 3 5.84 21.30 -11.07
N ASN A 4 4.92 20.48 -10.54
CA ASN A 4 3.55 20.36 -11.04
C ASN A 4 2.72 21.58 -10.58
N PRO A 5 2.18 22.40 -11.50
CA PRO A 5 1.40 23.58 -11.15
C PRO A 5 0.17 23.29 -10.26
N ALA A 6 -0.52 22.17 -10.49
CA ALA A 6 -1.69 21.77 -9.70
C ALA A 6 -1.29 21.41 -8.26
N PHE A 7 -0.13 20.78 -8.07
CA PHE A 7 0.39 20.49 -6.73
C PHE A 7 0.80 21.76 -5.99
N ARG A 8 1.39 22.75 -6.68
CA ARG A 8 1.71 24.05 -6.05
C ARG A 8 0.46 24.82 -5.62
N ASP A 9 -0.57 24.85 -6.46
CA ASP A 9 -1.86 25.44 -6.10
C ASP A 9 -2.45 24.74 -4.87
N TYR A 10 -2.48 23.40 -4.86
CA TYR A 10 -2.93 22.64 -3.70
C TYR A 10 -2.11 22.92 -2.43
N ALA A 11 -0.78 23.04 -2.54
CA ALA A 11 0.07 23.40 -1.40
C ALA A 11 -0.31 24.76 -0.83
N GLY A 12 -0.50 25.79 -1.68
CA GLY A 12 -0.95 27.11 -1.25
C GLY A 12 -2.32 27.09 -0.57
N ARG A 13 -3.26 26.27 -1.09
CA ARG A 13 -4.59 26.09 -0.46
C ARG A 13 -4.49 25.38 0.90
N MET A 14 -3.59 24.41 1.05
CA MET A 14 -3.33 23.75 2.33
C MET A 14 -2.73 24.72 3.35
N GLU A 15 -1.75 25.53 2.95
CA GLU A 15 -1.17 26.56 3.83
C GLU A 15 -2.23 27.57 4.30
N ALA A 16 -3.12 28.01 3.40
CA ALA A 16 -4.22 28.90 3.76
C ALA A 16 -5.24 28.24 4.72
N ALA A 17 -5.46 26.93 4.60
CA ALA A 17 -6.46 26.21 5.38
C ALA A 17 -5.99 25.80 6.78
N CYS A 18 -4.72 25.38 6.93
CA CYS A 18 -4.21 24.84 8.20
C CYS A 18 -2.88 25.44 8.67
N GLY A 19 -2.36 26.47 7.98
CA GLY A 19 -1.09 27.10 8.29
C GLY A 19 0.11 26.38 7.67
N ALA A 20 1.21 27.13 7.49
CA ALA A 20 2.39 26.67 6.77
C ALA A 20 3.05 25.42 7.40
N ASP A 21 3.16 25.39 8.73
CA ASP A 21 3.85 24.28 9.42
C ASP A 21 3.07 22.98 9.32
N ARG A 22 1.75 23.02 9.54
CA ARG A 22 0.90 21.84 9.41
C ARG A 22 0.77 21.38 7.95
N ALA A 23 0.69 22.31 7.00
CA ALA A 23 0.68 21.97 5.58
C ALA A 23 1.99 21.26 5.19
N ARG A 24 3.14 21.77 5.63
CA ARG A 24 4.45 21.15 5.40
C ARG A 24 4.54 19.75 5.99
N GLU A 25 4.08 19.58 7.24
CA GLU A 25 4.03 18.28 7.91
C GLU A 25 3.22 17.26 7.09
N ILE A 26 1.99 17.61 6.70
CA ILE A 26 1.10 16.73 5.92
C ILE A 26 1.72 16.39 4.55
N LEU A 27 2.20 17.41 3.82
CA LEU A 27 2.72 17.24 2.46
C LEU A 27 4.09 16.55 2.41
N SER A 28 4.80 16.48 3.54
CA SER A 28 6.07 15.74 3.65
C SER A 28 5.89 14.22 3.68
N VAL A 29 4.67 13.72 3.90
CA VAL A 29 4.38 12.28 3.95
C VAL A 29 4.36 11.69 2.53
N GLY A 30 5.51 11.17 2.09
CA GLY A 30 5.70 10.54 0.77
C GLY A 30 5.53 9.02 0.78
N ARG A 31 4.39 8.49 1.27
CA ARG A 31 4.16 7.03 1.30
C ARG A 31 3.65 6.52 -0.05
N TRP A 32 4.41 5.60 -0.65
CA TRP A 32 4.07 4.95 -1.92
C TRP A 32 3.10 3.80 -1.73
N ASN A 33 3.50 2.80 -0.92
CA ASN A 33 2.67 1.65 -0.59
C ASN A 33 2.57 1.54 0.93
N SER A 34 1.36 1.42 1.44
CA SER A 34 1.09 1.20 2.85
C SER A 34 -0.04 0.20 2.97
N ASN A 35 0.21 -0.89 3.70
CA ASN A 35 -0.82 -1.89 3.94
C ASN A 35 -1.40 -1.68 5.34
N ILE A 36 -2.72 -1.70 5.44
CA ILE A 36 -3.45 -1.74 6.70
C ILE A 36 -4.03 -3.15 6.78
N TYR A 37 -3.54 -3.91 7.74
CA TYR A 37 -3.99 -5.27 7.99
C TYR A 37 -5.51 -5.28 8.25
N PRO A 38 -6.29 -6.23 7.69
CA PRO A 38 -5.82 -7.41 6.95
C PRO A 38 -5.77 -7.26 5.42
N SER A 39 -6.50 -6.31 4.83
CA SER A 39 -6.83 -6.38 3.39
C SER A 39 -6.81 -5.04 2.65
N LEU A 40 -6.31 -3.98 3.29
CA LEU A 40 -6.28 -2.65 2.68
C LEU A 40 -4.87 -2.30 2.23
N SER A 41 -4.76 -1.76 1.01
CA SER A 41 -3.51 -1.22 0.47
C SER A 41 -3.74 0.20 0.00
N PHE A 42 -2.99 1.16 0.54
CA PHE A 42 -3.14 2.58 0.30
C PHE A 42 -1.88 3.17 -0.34
N MET A 43 -2.07 3.93 -1.42
CA MET A 43 -1.04 4.75 -2.05
C MET A 43 -1.37 6.23 -1.82
N SER A 44 -0.94 6.77 -0.68
CA SER A 44 -1.36 8.11 -0.23
C SER A 44 -0.94 9.21 -1.19
N GLN A 45 0.27 9.12 -1.75
CA GLN A 45 0.79 10.08 -2.72
C GLN A 45 -0.09 10.21 -3.97
N PHE A 46 -0.75 9.12 -4.36
CA PHE A 46 -1.61 9.05 -5.54
C PHE A 46 -3.10 9.03 -5.20
N ARG A 47 -3.48 9.12 -3.91
CA ARG A 47 -4.87 9.15 -3.45
C ARG A 47 -5.66 7.94 -3.94
N GLN A 48 -5.04 6.75 -3.86
CA GLN A 48 -5.66 5.49 -4.24
C GLN A 48 -5.71 4.52 -3.06
N LEU A 49 -6.84 3.83 -2.90
CA LEU A 49 -7.02 2.73 -1.95
C LEU A 49 -7.43 1.49 -2.74
N ARG A 50 -6.91 0.34 -2.34
CA ARG A 50 -7.37 -0.96 -2.78
C ARG A 50 -7.86 -1.76 -1.59
N VAL A 51 -8.96 -2.45 -1.78
CA VAL A 51 -9.51 -3.44 -0.85
C VAL A 51 -9.38 -4.80 -1.51
N VAL A 52 -8.60 -5.70 -0.92
CA VAL A 52 -8.49 -7.10 -1.35
C VAL A 52 -9.55 -7.90 -0.60
N HIS A 53 -10.75 -7.97 -1.17
CA HIS A 53 -11.88 -8.66 -0.57
C HIS A 53 -11.75 -10.18 -0.75
N PRO A 54 -11.64 -10.97 0.33
CA PRO A 54 -11.61 -12.42 0.23
C PRO A 54 -13.01 -12.96 -0.10
N VAL A 55 -13.13 -13.74 -1.19
CA VAL A 55 -14.38 -14.40 -1.60
C VAL A 55 -14.35 -15.88 -1.22
N SER A 56 -13.21 -16.54 -1.47
CA SER A 56 -12.90 -17.91 -1.05
C SER A 56 -11.40 -18.05 -0.85
N VAL A 57 -10.94 -19.21 -0.39
CA VAL A 57 -9.50 -19.51 -0.17
C VAL A 57 -8.63 -19.35 -1.43
N ASP A 58 -9.25 -19.34 -2.60
CA ASP A 58 -8.60 -19.28 -3.92
C ASP A 58 -9.13 -18.14 -4.81
N ARG A 59 -9.95 -17.25 -4.26
CA ARG A 59 -10.54 -16.13 -5.01
C ARG A 59 -10.61 -14.87 -4.17
N THR A 60 -10.10 -13.78 -4.71
CA THR A 60 -10.24 -12.44 -4.18
C THR A 60 -10.88 -11.53 -5.23
N GLU A 61 -11.61 -10.53 -4.76
CA GLU A 61 -12.06 -9.40 -5.57
C GLU A 61 -11.30 -8.16 -5.11
N VAL A 62 -10.71 -7.41 -6.05
CA VAL A 62 -9.91 -6.23 -5.73
C VAL A 62 -10.70 -4.98 -6.11
N PHE A 63 -11.12 -4.22 -5.12
CA PHE A 63 -11.80 -2.94 -5.33
C PHE A 63 -10.79 -1.81 -5.32
N GLY A 64 -10.68 -1.07 -6.43
CA GLY A 64 -9.86 0.14 -6.53
C GLY A 64 -10.69 1.41 -6.34
N PHE A 65 -10.22 2.30 -5.47
CA PHE A 65 -10.85 3.59 -5.19
C PHE A 65 -9.87 4.72 -5.49
N CYS A 66 -10.35 5.75 -6.19
CA CYS A 66 -9.65 7.02 -6.40
C CYS A 66 -10.33 8.12 -5.60
N PHE A 67 -9.57 8.87 -4.81
CA PHE A 67 -10.13 9.91 -3.94
C PHE A 67 -9.94 11.30 -4.52
N ARG A 68 -11.04 12.06 -4.63
CA ARG A 68 -11.01 13.50 -4.84
C ARG A 68 -10.76 14.20 -3.52
N LEU A 69 -9.68 14.96 -3.43
CA LEU A 69 -9.39 15.77 -2.25
C LEU A 69 -10.30 17.01 -2.25
N LYS A 70 -11.01 17.24 -1.15
CA LYS A 70 -11.85 18.42 -0.99
C LYS A 70 -10.96 19.68 -1.04
N GLY A 71 -11.33 20.64 -1.87
CA GLY A 71 -10.59 21.90 -2.02
C GLY A 71 -9.35 21.82 -2.91
N ALA A 72 -8.95 20.63 -3.39
CA ALA A 72 -7.87 20.51 -4.37
C ALA A 72 -8.33 20.89 -5.79
N PRO A 73 -7.40 21.27 -6.68
CA PRO A 73 -7.69 21.46 -8.10
C PRO A 73 -8.25 20.19 -8.73
N ASP A 74 -9.27 20.32 -9.59
CA ASP A 74 -9.91 19.17 -10.26
C ASP A 74 -8.92 18.33 -11.09
N SER A 75 -7.92 18.97 -11.68
CA SER A 75 -6.85 18.30 -12.44
C SER A 75 -6.08 17.26 -11.60
N MET A 76 -5.93 17.46 -10.28
CA MET A 76 -5.29 16.46 -9.42
C MET A 76 -6.11 15.17 -9.31
N PHE A 77 -7.44 15.27 -9.37
CA PHE A 77 -8.31 14.11 -9.38
C PHE A 77 -8.27 13.40 -10.74
N GLU A 78 -8.24 14.15 -11.84
CA GLU A 78 -8.03 13.57 -13.17
C GLU A 78 -6.70 12.82 -13.25
N ASP A 79 -5.62 13.40 -12.74
CA ASP A 79 -4.29 12.77 -12.71
C ASP A 79 -4.29 11.50 -11.86
N THR A 80 -5.08 11.49 -10.77
CA THR A 80 -5.27 10.29 -9.93
C THR A 80 -5.91 9.16 -10.73
N ILE A 81 -6.95 9.45 -11.51
CA ILE A 81 -7.62 8.45 -12.36
C ILE A 81 -6.69 8.00 -13.49
N ARG A 82 -6.00 8.93 -14.17
CA ARG A 82 -5.04 8.61 -15.23
C ARG A 82 -3.93 7.69 -14.71
N PHE A 83 -3.38 8.00 -13.53
CA PHE A 83 -2.36 7.16 -12.90
C PHE A 83 -2.92 5.78 -12.53
N ALA A 84 -4.15 5.70 -11.99
CA ALA A 84 -4.80 4.43 -11.71
C ALA A 84 -4.92 3.56 -12.97
N ASN A 85 -5.28 4.14 -14.12
CA ASN A 85 -5.38 3.41 -15.39
C ASN A 85 -4.05 2.78 -15.84
N VAL A 86 -2.92 3.40 -15.50
CA VAL A 86 -1.58 2.90 -15.83
C VAL A 86 -1.06 1.90 -14.81
N THR A 87 -1.50 1.99 -13.55
CA THR A 87 -0.89 1.25 -12.44
C THR A 87 -1.76 0.16 -11.86
N ASN A 88 -3.05 0.43 -11.62
CA ASN A 88 -3.90 -0.39 -10.76
C ASN A 88 -5.26 -0.77 -11.34
N ALA A 89 -5.66 -0.20 -12.48
CA ALA A 89 -6.91 -0.55 -13.15
C ALA A 89 -6.81 -1.91 -13.84
N THR A 90 -7.94 -2.50 -14.23
CA THR A 90 -8.01 -3.84 -14.83
C THR A 90 -7.17 -3.99 -16.11
N ALA A 91 -7.05 -2.92 -16.91
CA ALA A 91 -6.23 -2.91 -18.13
C ALA A 91 -4.85 -2.27 -17.92
N SER A 92 -4.40 -2.16 -16.66
CA SER A 92 -3.12 -1.57 -16.32
C SER A 92 -1.95 -2.43 -16.83
N PRO A 93 -0.97 -1.81 -17.51
CA PRO A 93 0.26 -2.52 -17.88
C PRO A 93 1.07 -2.96 -16.66
N VAL A 94 1.01 -2.25 -15.53
CA VAL A 94 1.77 -2.60 -14.32
C VAL A 94 1.09 -3.73 -13.54
N LEU A 95 -0.23 -3.66 -13.36
CA LEU A 95 -0.97 -4.66 -12.57
C LEU A 95 -0.91 -6.04 -13.24
N THR A 96 -0.79 -6.10 -14.56
CA THR A 96 -0.74 -7.36 -15.30
C THR A 96 0.40 -8.26 -14.84
N ASP A 97 1.58 -7.68 -14.56
CA ASP A 97 2.74 -8.44 -14.07
C ASP A 97 2.54 -8.95 -12.63
N ASP A 98 1.87 -8.15 -11.79
CA ASP A 98 1.49 -8.55 -10.43
C ASP A 98 0.50 -9.73 -10.45
N LEU A 99 -0.51 -9.67 -11.33
CA LEU A 99 -1.52 -10.74 -11.45
C LEU A 99 -0.91 -12.07 -11.88
N GLU A 100 0.04 -12.05 -12.82
CA GLU A 100 0.79 -13.25 -13.22
C GLU A 100 1.61 -13.79 -12.05
N THR A 101 2.25 -12.91 -11.27
CA THR A 101 3.00 -13.30 -10.07
C THR A 101 2.09 -13.95 -9.03
N TYR A 102 0.92 -13.37 -8.76
CA TYR A 102 -0.05 -13.92 -7.82
C TYR A 102 -0.56 -15.28 -8.27
N PHE A 103 -0.85 -15.44 -9.56
CA PHE A 103 -1.29 -16.71 -10.12
C PHE A 103 -0.21 -17.80 -9.98
N ARG A 104 1.05 -17.46 -10.24
CA ARG A 104 2.18 -18.40 -10.05
C ARG A 104 2.38 -18.78 -8.60
N ILE A 105 2.31 -17.82 -7.67
CA ILE A 105 2.38 -18.11 -6.22
C ILE A 105 1.24 -19.07 -5.84
N ARG A 106 0.00 -18.77 -6.25
CA ARG A 106 -1.15 -19.63 -5.97
C ARG A 106 -0.94 -21.04 -6.49
N ARG A 107 -0.48 -21.18 -7.74
CA ARG A 107 -0.17 -22.49 -8.34
C ARG A 107 0.92 -23.22 -7.57
N GLY A 108 2.00 -22.52 -7.19
CA GLY A 108 3.09 -23.09 -6.38
C GLY A 108 2.60 -23.66 -5.04
N LEU A 109 1.72 -22.94 -4.35
CA LEU A 109 1.12 -23.37 -3.08
C LEU A 109 0.21 -24.61 -3.18
N THR A 110 -0.16 -25.05 -4.39
CA THR A 110 -0.90 -26.32 -4.58
C THR A 110 0.02 -27.52 -4.78
N THR A 111 1.34 -27.31 -4.81
CA THR A 111 2.34 -28.36 -5.02
C THR A 111 2.98 -28.79 -3.69
N GLN A 112 3.66 -29.94 -3.70
CA GLN A 112 4.47 -30.43 -2.56
C GLN A 112 5.97 -30.11 -2.73
N GLY A 113 6.30 -29.05 -3.49
CA GLY A 113 7.70 -28.72 -3.83
C GLY A 113 8.49 -28.04 -2.71
N SER A 114 7.82 -27.52 -1.67
CA SER A 114 8.43 -26.90 -0.51
C SER A 114 7.47 -26.93 0.67
N ASP A 115 7.99 -27.16 1.87
CA ASP A 115 7.21 -27.05 3.11
C ASP A 115 7.05 -25.60 3.58
N TRP A 116 7.90 -24.69 3.09
CA TRP A 116 8.00 -23.31 3.59
C TRP A 116 8.05 -22.26 2.48
N VAL A 117 7.48 -21.09 2.77
CA VAL A 117 7.67 -19.86 1.99
C VAL A 117 8.65 -18.95 2.74
N PRO A 118 9.90 -18.80 2.28
CA PRO A 118 10.91 -18.02 2.99
C PRO A 118 10.60 -16.52 2.93
N THR A 119 10.72 -15.83 4.07
CA THR A 119 10.58 -14.36 4.22
C THR A 119 11.77 -13.77 4.99
N ALA A 120 12.98 -14.13 4.54
CA ALA A 120 14.22 -13.91 5.26
C ALA A 120 15.02 -12.67 4.83
N ARG A 121 14.54 -11.91 3.83
CA ARG A 121 15.28 -10.72 3.37
C ARG A 121 15.37 -9.69 4.49
N ALA A 122 16.61 -9.25 4.74
CA ALA A 122 16.98 -8.34 5.82
C ALA A 122 16.57 -8.83 7.23
N LEU A 123 16.36 -10.14 7.41
CA LEU A 123 16.07 -10.68 8.74
C LEU A 123 17.23 -10.41 9.71
N GLY A 124 16.90 -9.90 10.89
CA GLY A 124 17.88 -9.58 11.93
C GLY A 124 18.54 -8.20 11.80
N THR A 125 18.15 -7.39 10.80
CA THR A 125 18.65 -6.01 10.67
C THR A 125 17.60 -4.95 11.06
N ASP A 126 16.37 -5.37 11.36
CA ASP A 126 15.27 -4.50 11.77
C ASP A 126 15.55 -3.84 13.13
N ARG A 127 15.07 -2.62 13.32
CA ARG A 127 15.27 -1.83 14.55
C ARG A 127 13.92 -1.40 15.14
N PRO A 128 13.81 -1.19 16.47
CA PRO A 128 12.60 -0.60 17.03
C PRO A 128 12.35 0.80 16.45
N ASP A 129 11.11 1.09 16.07
CA ASP A 129 10.74 2.38 15.49
C ASP A 129 10.46 3.48 16.54
N GLY A 130 10.53 3.14 17.83
CA GLY A 130 10.22 4.04 18.95
C GLY A 130 8.72 4.21 19.24
N HIS A 131 7.83 3.57 18.49
CA HIS A 131 6.38 3.64 18.59
C HIS A 131 5.73 2.27 18.89
N GLY A 132 6.54 1.28 19.28
CA GLY A 132 6.10 -0.08 19.55
C GLY A 132 6.08 -1.00 18.32
N GLY A 133 6.58 -0.51 17.18
CA GLY A 133 6.78 -1.28 15.96
C GLY A 133 8.25 -1.49 15.61
N TRP A 134 8.48 -1.83 14.35
CA TRP A 134 9.80 -2.11 13.79
C TRP A 134 10.00 -1.30 12.51
N GLU A 135 11.22 -0.82 12.33
CA GLU A 135 11.72 -0.15 11.14
C GLU A 135 12.72 -1.07 10.42
N ALA A 136 12.52 -1.23 9.11
CA ALA A 136 13.42 -1.98 8.26
C ALA A 136 14.65 -1.15 7.89
N ALA A 137 15.77 -1.82 7.59
CA ALA A 137 16.98 -1.16 7.11
C ALA A 137 16.79 -0.43 5.76
N ASP A 138 15.92 -0.95 4.89
CA ASP A 138 15.57 -0.34 3.60
C ASP A 138 14.18 -0.79 3.12
N GLY A 139 13.71 -0.15 2.03
CA GLY A 139 12.40 -0.40 1.44
C GLY A 139 12.23 -1.74 0.72
N THR A 140 13.30 -2.54 0.58
CA THR A 140 13.24 -3.89 -0.01
C THR A 140 13.11 -5.00 1.02
N SER A 141 13.20 -4.68 2.32
CA SER A 141 13.01 -5.63 3.42
C SER A 141 11.64 -6.31 3.42
N GLU A 142 11.61 -7.56 3.84
CA GLU A 142 10.39 -8.36 4.03
C GLU A 142 9.78 -8.22 5.44
N LEU A 143 10.26 -7.26 6.24
CA LEU A 143 9.73 -6.98 7.59
C LEU A 143 8.20 -6.84 7.60
N HIS A 144 7.63 -6.14 6.62
CA HIS A 144 6.19 -5.94 6.54
C HIS A 144 5.42 -7.26 6.35
N ILE A 145 5.99 -8.23 5.61
CA ILE A 145 5.41 -9.57 5.42
C ILE A 145 5.48 -10.36 6.73
N ARG A 146 6.65 -10.35 7.38
CA ARG A 146 6.84 -11.02 8.68
C ARG A 146 5.88 -10.49 9.73
N ASN A 147 5.75 -9.16 9.85
CA ASN A 147 4.82 -8.51 10.77
C ASN A 147 3.36 -8.89 10.49
N MET A 148 2.95 -8.91 9.21
CA MET A 148 1.61 -9.33 8.81
C MET A 148 1.32 -10.79 9.19
N MET A 149 2.26 -11.70 8.92
CA MET A 149 2.08 -13.13 9.22
C MET A 149 2.11 -13.41 10.73
N GLN A 150 2.91 -12.66 11.50
CA GLN A 150 2.90 -12.75 12.96
C GLN A 150 1.56 -12.31 13.55
N ALA A 151 1.00 -11.20 13.07
CA ALA A 151 -0.34 -10.75 13.49
C ALA A 151 -1.41 -11.79 13.13
N TRP A 152 -1.39 -12.30 11.89
CA TRP A 152 -2.30 -13.37 11.45
C TRP A 152 -2.21 -14.61 12.34
N ALA A 153 -0.99 -15.10 12.63
CA ALA A 153 -0.79 -16.27 13.47
C ALA A 153 -1.35 -16.07 14.89
N GLY A 154 -1.16 -14.88 15.46
CA GLY A 154 -1.76 -14.52 16.76
C GLY A 154 -3.28 -14.60 16.73
N TYR A 155 -3.93 -13.97 15.75
CA TYR A 155 -5.39 -14.01 15.62
C TYR A 155 -5.93 -15.43 15.38
N MET A 156 -5.24 -16.26 14.60
CA MET A 156 -5.67 -17.64 14.34
C MET A 156 -5.50 -18.54 15.57
N ALA A 157 -4.44 -18.32 16.37
CA ALA A 157 -4.22 -19.05 17.61
C ALA A 157 -5.26 -18.67 18.67
N ASP A 158 -5.54 -17.37 18.83
CA ASP A 158 -6.54 -16.88 19.80
C ASP A 158 -7.97 -17.31 19.41
N ALA A 159 -8.30 -17.37 18.12
CA ALA A 159 -9.58 -17.87 17.64
C ALA A 159 -9.78 -19.38 17.86
N SER A 160 -8.71 -20.10 18.21
CA SER A 160 -8.72 -21.54 18.50
C SER A 160 -8.80 -21.86 20.00
N ALA A 161 -8.86 -20.84 20.86
CA ALA A 161 -9.04 -20.95 22.31
C ALA A 161 -10.49 -20.66 22.73
#